data_AF-A0A535GM26-F1
#
_entry.id   AF-A0A535GM26-F1
#
_cell.length_a   1.000
_cell.length_b   1.000
_cell.length_c   1.000
_cell.angle_alpha   90.00
_cell.angle_beta   90.00
_cell.angle_gamma   90.00
#
_symmetry.space_group_name_H-M   'P 1'
#
loop_
_entity.id
_entity.type
_entity.pdbx_description
1 polymer ?
#
loop_
_entity_poly.entity_id
_entity_poly.type
_entity_poly.pdbx_seq_one_letter_code
_entity_poly.pdbx_strand_id
1 'polypeptide(L)' 'GPFWGQNIVAYGPGDSRLDHTPQEHIRVAEYMHAIDVLELVLGELALQGETTQ' A
#
# COMPACT_ATOMS: atom_id res chain seq x y z
N GLY A 1 2.06 2.60 24.05
CA GLY A 1 2.41 1.45 23.20
C GLY A 1 3.84 1.59 22.71
N PRO A 2 4.44 0.54 22.12
CA PRO A 2 5.80 0.60 21.57
C PRO A 2 5.91 1.60 20.40
N PHE A 3 7.11 2.16 20.22
CA PHE A 3 7.47 3.06 19.12
C PHE A 3 8.16 2.25 18.01
N TRP A 4 7.61 2.28 16.80
CA TRP A 4 8.03 1.43 15.66
C TRP A 4 8.82 2.19 14.57
N GLY A 5 9.28 3.41 14.86
CA GLY A 5 9.96 4.27 13.89
C GLY A 5 9.03 5.28 13.21
N GLN A 6 9.63 6.14 12.38
CA GLN A 6 8.93 7.27 11.73
C GLN A 6 8.43 6.96 10.31
N ASN A 7 9.05 5.99 9.62
CA ASN A 7 8.83 5.74 8.20
C ASN A 7 7.85 4.59 8.00
N ILE A 8 6.57 4.85 8.25
CA ILE A 8 5.48 3.88 8.06
C ILE A 8 4.31 4.57 7.37
N VAL A 9 3.67 3.86 6.45
CA VAL A 9 2.49 4.33 5.71
C VAL A 9 1.43 3.24 5.65
N ALA A 10 0.17 3.66 5.53
CA ALA A 10 -0.92 2.80 5.13
C ALA A 10 -1.21 3.04 3.64
N TYR A 11 -1.29 1.97 2.86
CA TYR A 11 -1.61 2.01 1.44
C TYR A 11 -2.47 0.82 1.07
N GLY A 12 -3.52 1.06 0.29
CA GLY A 12 -4.39 0.03 -0.28
C GLY A 12 -5.37 0.67 -1.27
N PRO A 13 -5.80 -0.09 -2.29
CA PRO A 13 -6.83 0.37 -3.22
C PRO A 13 -8.22 0.34 -2.57
N GLY A 14 -9.19 0.96 -3.21
CA GLY A 14 -10.57 1.00 -2.75
C GLY A 14 -10.97 2.35 -2.17
N ASP A 15 -12.27 2.51 -1.98
CA ASP A 15 -12.88 3.71 -1.44
C ASP A 15 -13.27 3.46 0.02
N SER A 16 -12.51 4.02 0.96
CA SER A 16 -12.74 3.83 2.39
C SER A 16 -14.09 4.40 2.88
N ARG A 17 -14.81 5.17 2.04
CA ARG A 17 -16.18 5.60 2.35
C ARG A 17 -17.17 4.43 2.29
N LEU A 18 -16.80 3.33 1.64
CA LEU A 18 -17.59 2.11 1.57
C LEU A 18 -17.38 1.20 2.79
N ASP A 19 -16.43 1.54 3.66
CA ASP A 19 -16.16 0.78 4.88
C ASP A 19 -17.43 0.65 5.71
N HIS A 20 -17.72 -0.58 6.14
CA HIS A 20 -18.90 -0.91 6.95
C HIS A 20 -20.25 -0.68 6.24
N THR A 21 -20.27 -0.58 4.91
CA THR A 21 -21.52 -0.50 4.14
C THR A 21 -21.95 -1.88 3.62
N PRO A 22 -23.26 -2.15 3.42
CA PRO A 22 -23.72 -3.41 2.84
C PRO A 22 -23.36 -3.59 1.36
N GLN A 23 -22.88 -2.54 0.70
CA GLN A 23 -22.44 -2.53 -0.70
C GLN A 23 -20.93 -2.30 -0.80
N GLU A 24 -20.16 -2.72 0.20
CA GLU A 24 -18.70 -2.68 0.14
C GLU A 24 -18.21 -3.45 -1.09
N HIS A 25 -17.48 -2.76 -1.96
CA HIS A 25 -16.92 -3.35 -3.17
C HIS A 25 -15.68 -2.56 -3.61
N ILE A 26 -14.89 -3.20 -4.46
CA ILE A 26 -13.72 -2.61 -5.09
C ILE A 26 -13.72 -2.96 -6.58
N ARG A 27 -13.18 -2.09 -7.42
CA ARG A 27 -13.01 -2.39 -8.85
C ARG A 27 -11.81 -3.33 -9.02
N VAL A 28 -12.00 -4.43 -9.75
CA VAL A 28 -10.92 -5.40 -10.02
C VAL A 28 -9.69 -4.74 -10.66
N ALA A 29 -9.90 -3.80 -11.60
CA ALA A 29 -8.79 -3.06 -12.21
C ALA A 29 -7.99 -2.24 -11.19
N GLU A 30 -8.64 -1.69 -10.16
CA GLU A 30 -8.00 -0.92 -9.10
C GLU A 30 -7.24 -1.82 -8.12
N TYR A 31 -7.82 -2.98 -7.82
CA TYR A 31 -7.14 -4.03 -7.06
C TYR A 31 -5.84 -4.47 -7.75
N MET A 32 -5.90 -4.81 -9.04
CA MET A 32 -4.72 -5.21 -9.81
C MET A 32 -3.68 -4.09 -9.88
N HIS A 33 -4.12 -2.86 -10.14
CA HIS A 33 -3.20 -1.73 -10.22
C HIS A 33 -2.45 -1.48 -8.89
N ALA A 34 -3.10 -1.66 -7.74
CA ALA A 34 -2.41 -1.49 -6.47
C ALA A 34 -1.36 -2.57 -6.18
N ILE A 35 -1.52 -3.78 -6.74
CA ILE A 35 -0.46 -4.79 -6.72
C ILE A 35 0.75 -4.26 -7.48
N ASP A 36 0.55 -3.75 -8.72
CA ASP A 36 1.64 -3.18 -9.53
C ASP A 36 2.37 -2.04 -8.79
N VAL A 37 1.61 -1.17 -8.09
CA VAL A 37 2.19 -0.08 -7.30
C VAL A 37 3.02 -0.61 -6.13
N LEU A 38 2.51 -1.59 -5.38
CA LEU A 38 3.25 -2.18 -4.26
C LEU A 38 4.52 -2.90 -4.73
N GLU A 39 4.44 -3.66 -5.82
CA GLU A 39 5.61 -4.32 -6.43
C GLU A 39 6.68 -3.31 -6.81
N LEU A 40 6.29 -2.22 -7.49
CA LEU A 40 7.21 -1.16 -7.89
C LEU A 40 7.88 -0.49 -6.68
N VAL A 41 7.08 0.00 -5.73
CA VAL A 41 7.58 0.75 -4.57
C VAL A 41 8.49 -0.12 -3.70
N LEU A 42 8.12 -1.38 -3.45
CA LEU A 42 8.96 -2.30 -2.69
C LEU A 42 10.27 -2.61 -3.43
N GLY A 43 10.22 -2.77 -4.75
CA GLY A 43 11.42 -2.94 -5.59
C GLY A 43 12.35 -1.73 -5.51
N GLU A 44 11.81 -0.52 -5.60
CA GLU A 44 12.60 0.72 -5.49
C GLU A 44 13.21 0.89 -4.09
N LEU A 45 12.44 0.65 -3.03
CA LEU A 45 12.92 0.76 -1.65
C LEU A 45 14.02 -0.27 -1.34
N ALA A 46 13.91 -1.48 -1.87
CA ALA A 46 14.95 -2.51 -1.71
C ALA A 46 16.28 -2.05 -2.34
N LEU A 47 16.24 -1.49 -3.56
CA LEU A 47 17.43 -0.97 -4.24
C LEU A 47 18.03 0.25 -3.53
N GLN A 48 17.19 1.13 -2.98
CA GLN A 48 17.65 2.30 -2.21
C GLN A 48 18.38 1.88 -0.91
N GLY A 49 17.96 0.79 -0.29
CA GLY A 49 18.61 0.21 0.89
C GLY A 49 20.03 -0.31 0.61
N GLU A 50 20.30 -0.77 -0.61
CA GLU A 50 21.64 -1.24 -1.03
C GLU A 50 22.60 -0.08 -1.36
N THR A 51 22.08 1.06 -1.81
CA THR A 51 22.90 2.22 -2.22
C THR A 51 23.34 3.09 -1.04
N THR A 52 22.72 2.91 0.13
CA THR A 52 22.99 3.68 1.36
C THR A 52 23.93 2.95 2.33
N GLN A 53 24.47 1.78 1.94
CA GLN A 53 25.47 1.00 2.70
C GLN A 53 26.88 1.21 2.16
#